data_AF-A0A7W2CZK5-F1
#
_entry.id   AF-A0A7W2CZK5-F1
#
_cell.length_a   1.000
_cell.length_b   1.000
_cell.length_c   1.000
_cell.angle_alpha   90.00
_cell.angle_beta   90.00
_cell.angle_gamma   90.00
#
_symmetry.space_group_name_H-M   'P 1'
#
loop_
_entity.id
_entity.type
_entity.pdbx_description
1 polymer ?
#
loop_
_entity_poly.entity_id
_entity_poly.type
_entity_poly.pdbx_seq_one_letter_code
_entity_poly.pdbx_strand_id
1 'polypeptide(L)'
;MSRTTAPGRPAAPGARGALAPPGALPSPRPLGELRLWPRSFVDRLTAPLPGIRAFARFAREGALRPRPEDLLDIPRLPFEPGPLPVVDSRTVALTWAGHASWVVRIGGLTVLTDPVWSRKILGTPARMTPVGVAWDALPAVDAVVISHNHYDHLDAPTLARLPRDTPLFVPAGLARWFRRRRFRRVTELDWWEAAELGGVRFDFVPAHHWSKRRLNDTCRSLWGGWVLTDPGGQRVYFAGDTGYGHWFSRIGHRYPGIDLALLPIGAYDPRWWLRDVHCNPEEAVQAARDLGARRMVPMHWATFLLSAEPVMEPLTRVRTAWEKSGLPREDLWDLPVGGSRVLEV
;
A
#
# COMPACT_ATOMS: atom_id res chain seq x y z
N MET A 1 47.63 -44.09 26.29
CA MET A 1 46.35 -44.49 25.65
C MET A 1 45.43 -43.29 25.64
N SER A 2 44.97 -42.94 24.44
CA SER A 2 44.36 -41.67 24.05
C SER A 2 43.08 -41.33 24.82
N ARG A 3 42.93 -40.06 25.22
CA ARG A 3 41.62 -39.48 25.53
C ARG A 3 41.32 -38.36 24.55
N THR A 4 40.42 -38.70 23.64
CA THR A 4 39.86 -37.88 22.57
C THR A 4 39.05 -36.72 23.16
N THR A 5 39.36 -35.51 22.71
CA THR A 5 38.58 -34.29 22.94
C THR A 5 37.30 -34.30 22.10
N ALA A 6 36.13 -34.20 22.74
CA ALA A 6 34.86 -33.95 22.06
C ALA A 6 34.64 -32.43 21.90
N PRO A 7 34.20 -31.92 20.73
CA PRO A 7 33.97 -30.51 20.52
C PRO A 7 32.63 -30.07 21.15
N GLY A 8 32.62 -28.86 21.71
CA GLY A 8 31.47 -28.27 22.39
C GLY A 8 30.28 -28.02 21.45
N ARG A 9 29.07 -28.22 21.99
CA ARG A 9 27.80 -27.86 21.35
C ARG A 9 27.74 -26.35 21.07
N PRO A 10 27.29 -25.91 19.89
CA PRO A 10 27.00 -24.50 19.65
C PRO A 10 25.77 -24.06 20.45
N ALA A 11 25.83 -22.84 20.97
CA ALA A 11 24.75 -22.21 21.73
C ALA A 11 23.47 -22.08 20.90
N ALA A 12 22.33 -22.35 21.54
CA ALA A 12 21.01 -22.21 20.93
C ALA A 12 20.71 -20.75 20.55
N PRO A 13 20.11 -20.48 19.38
CA PRO A 13 19.69 -19.14 19.01
C PRO A 13 18.56 -18.65 19.93
N GLY A 14 18.67 -17.38 20.31
CA GLY A 14 17.89 -16.71 21.36
C GLY A 14 16.38 -16.82 21.24
N ALA A 15 15.76 -16.66 22.41
CA ALA A 15 14.34 -16.77 22.68
C ALA A 15 13.47 -16.08 21.64
N ARG A 16 12.60 -16.88 20.99
CA ARG A 16 11.42 -16.38 20.28
C ARG A 16 10.54 -15.69 21.31
N GLY A 17 10.31 -14.39 21.14
CA GLY A 17 9.31 -13.66 21.93
C GLY A 17 7.98 -14.40 21.86
N ALA A 18 7.33 -14.55 23.02
CA ALA A 18 6.06 -15.24 23.13
C ALA A 18 5.05 -14.66 22.11
N LEU A 19 4.46 -15.53 21.30
CA LEU A 19 3.39 -15.15 20.38
C LEU A 19 2.20 -14.65 21.22
N ALA A 20 1.78 -13.41 20.99
CA ALA A 20 0.58 -12.86 21.59
C ALA A 20 -0.63 -13.78 21.31
N PRO A 21 -1.59 -13.91 22.24
CA PRO A 21 -2.77 -14.75 22.03
C PRO A 21 -3.53 -14.32 20.75
N PRO A 22 -4.18 -15.26 20.05
CA PRO A 22 -4.96 -14.94 18.85
C PRO A 22 -6.01 -13.87 19.20
N GLY A 23 -5.89 -12.69 18.57
CA GLY A 23 -6.79 -11.55 18.74
C GLY A 23 -6.17 -10.31 19.40
N ALA A 24 -5.10 -10.44 20.19
CA ALA A 24 -4.45 -9.26 20.78
C ALA A 24 -3.55 -8.55 19.76
N LEU A 25 -3.81 -7.26 19.54
CA LEU A 25 -2.90 -6.38 18.80
C LEU A 25 -1.62 -6.18 19.63
N PRO A 26 -0.41 -6.20 19.01
CA PRO A 26 0.81 -6.07 19.77
C PRO A 26 0.99 -4.65 20.26
N SER A 27 1.71 -4.49 21.37
CA SER A 27 2.12 -3.18 21.86
C SER A 27 2.84 -2.39 20.77
N PRO A 28 2.53 -1.09 20.58
CA PRO A 28 3.26 -0.24 19.65
C PRO A 28 4.77 -0.22 19.95
N ARG A 29 5.56 -0.25 18.89
CA ARG A 29 7.02 -0.05 18.94
C ARG A 29 7.34 1.44 19.15
N PRO A 30 8.46 1.77 19.82
CA PRO A 30 8.94 3.14 19.91
C PRO A 30 9.17 3.77 18.52
N LEU A 31 8.78 5.04 18.37
CA LEU A 31 9.00 5.78 17.13
C LEU A 31 10.49 5.97 16.86
N GLY A 32 10.93 5.70 15.63
CA GLY A 32 12.32 5.88 15.21
C GLY A 32 13.30 4.81 15.72
N GLU A 33 12.81 3.72 16.33
CA GLU A 33 13.64 2.63 16.82
C GLU A 33 14.60 2.12 15.72
N LEU A 34 15.90 2.09 16.03
CA LEU A 34 16.93 1.57 15.12
C LEU A 34 16.95 0.05 15.21
N ARG A 35 16.72 -0.63 14.09
CA ARG A 35 16.61 -2.08 14.04
C ARG A 35 17.51 -2.68 12.96
N LEU A 36 17.95 -3.90 13.21
CA LEU A 36 18.68 -4.71 12.25
C LEU A 36 17.72 -5.70 11.61
N TRP A 37 17.79 -5.78 10.29
CA TRP A 37 16.93 -6.61 9.46
C TRP A 37 17.75 -7.63 8.68
N PRO A 38 17.16 -8.77 8.28
CA PRO A 38 17.83 -9.68 7.36
C PRO A 38 18.19 -8.96 6.07
N ARG A 39 19.21 -9.48 5.36
CA ARG A 39 19.65 -8.90 4.08
C ARG A 39 18.62 -9.01 2.96
N SER A 40 17.62 -9.86 3.14
CA SER A 40 16.60 -10.24 2.17
C SER A 40 15.35 -10.71 2.90
N PHE A 41 14.20 -10.50 2.26
CA PHE A 41 12.87 -10.96 2.66
C PHE A 41 12.29 -11.91 1.59
N VAL A 42 13.11 -12.55 0.77
CA VAL A 42 12.66 -13.53 -0.25
C VAL A 42 11.84 -14.66 0.38
N ASP A 43 12.11 -15.03 1.63
CA ASP A 43 11.34 -16.01 2.41
C ASP A 43 9.88 -15.61 2.66
N ARG A 44 9.55 -14.32 2.45
CA ARG A 44 8.21 -13.76 2.63
C ARG A 44 7.40 -13.71 1.33
N LEU A 45 7.98 -14.10 0.19
CA LEU A 45 7.26 -14.19 -1.08
C LEU A 45 6.15 -15.24 -1.00
N THR A 46 4.97 -14.89 -1.50
CA THR A 46 3.82 -15.81 -1.58
C THR A 46 3.70 -16.50 -2.94
N ALA A 47 4.45 -16.02 -3.92
CA ALA A 47 4.55 -16.57 -5.26
C ALA A 47 6.00 -16.42 -5.76
N PRO A 48 6.48 -17.32 -6.63
CA PRO A 48 7.80 -17.18 -7.21
C PRO A 48 7.85 -15.90 -8.05
N LEU A 49 8.99 -15.21 -8.02
CA LEU A 49 9.23 -14.08 -8.91
C LEU A 49 9.16 -14.54 -10.38
N PRO A 50 8.78 -13.65 -11.31
CA PRO A 50 8.71 -14.01 -12.72
C PRO A 50 10.02 -14.60 -13.24
N GLY A 51 9.96 -15.84 -13.73
CA GLY A 51 11.12 -16.59 -14.24
C GLY A 51 11.38 -16.36 -15.73
N ILE A 52 12.45 -16.96 -16.25
CA ILE A 52 12.89 -16.83 -17.66
C ILE A 52 11.76 -17.14 -18.66
N ARG A 53 10.95 -18.17 -18.39
CA ARG A 53 9.81 -18.54 -19.25
C ARG A 53 8.77 -17.43 -19.34
N ALA A 54 8.51 -16.76 -18.23
CA ALA A 54 7.58 -15.65 -18.17
C ALA A 54 8.14 -14.46 -18.99
N PHE A 55 9.45 -14.17 -18.87
CA PHE A 55 10.13 -13.16 -19.70
C PHE A 55 10.17 -13.51 -21.20
N ALA A 56 10.30 -14.80 -21.54
CA ALA A 56 10.25 -15.25 -22.93
C ALA A 56 8.84 -15.10 -23.52
N ARG A 57 7.81 -15.47 -22.74
CA ARG A 57 6.41 -15.26 -23.12
C ARG A 57 6.11 -13.76 -23.28
N PHE A 58 6.62 -12.95 -22.38
CA PHE A 58 6.55 -11.50 -22.43
C PHE A 58 7.13 -10.92 -23.72
N ALA A 59 8.35 -11.33 -24.09
CA ALA A 59 9.01 -10.87 -25.31
C ALA A 59 8.23 -11.25 -26.58
N ARG A 60 7.46 -12.35 -26.53
CA ARG A 60 6.63 -12.84 -27.63
C ARG A 60 5.27 -12.14 -27.72
N GLU A 61 4.60 -11.90 -26.60
CA GLU A 61 3.20 -11.45 -26.55
C GLU A 61 3.05 -9.92 -26.51
N GLY A 62 4.12 -9.17 -26.20
CA GLY A 62 4.28 -7.79 -26.66
C GLY A 62 3.31 -6.72 -26.15
N ALA A 63 2.52 -6.93 -25.09
CA ALA A 63 1.66 -5.88 -24.54
C ALA A 63 1.75 -5.76 -23.01
N LEU A 64 2.51 -4.75 -22.55
CA LEU A 64 2.38 -4.12 -21.22
C LEU A 64 1.67 -2.76 -21.30
N ARG A 65 1.16 -2.41 -22.47
CA ARG A 65 0.54 -1.11 -22.70
C ARG A 65 -0.82 -1.34 -23.33
N PRO A 66 -1.81 -0.49 -23.00
CA PRO A 66 -3.10 -0.55 -23.66
C PRO A 66 -2.93 -0.26 -25.14
N ARG A 67 -3.91 -0.67 -25.95
CA ARG A 67 -3.90 -0.37 -27.38
C ARG A 67 -4.14 1.14 -27.55
N PRO A 68 -3.66 1.76 -28.66
CA PRO A 68 -3.85 3.19 -28.87
C PRO A 68 -5.31 3.64 -28.79
N GLU A 69 -6.26 2.83 -29.25
CA GLU A 69 -7.70 3.09 -29.12
C GLU A 69 -8.17 3.20 -27.66
N ASP A 70 -7.61 2.38 -26.76
CA ASP A 70 -7.96 2.37 -25.34
C ASP A 70 -7.45 3.64 -24.61
N LEU A 71 -6.46 4.33 -25.20
CA LEU A 71 -5.93 5.59 -24.66
C LEU A 71 -6.78 6.82 -25.03
N LEU A 72 -7.67 6.70 -26.03
CA LEU A 72 -8.58 7.78 -26.42
C LEU A 72 -9.58 8.13 -25.32
N ASP A 73 -9.81 7.21 -24.37
CA ASP A 73 -10.69 7.40 -23.23
C ASP A 73 -10.02 8.13 -22.04
N ILE A 74 -8.72 8.46 -22.11
CA ILE A 74 -8.04 9.22 -21.03
C ILE A 74 -8.79 10.50 -20.62
N PRO A 75 -9.31 11.34 -21.54
CA PRO A 75 -10.08 12.53 -21.17
C PRO A 75 -11.38 12.25 -20.43
N ARG A 76 -11.85 11.00 -20.40
CA ARG A 76 -13.07 10.57 -19.68
C ARG A 76 -12.77 10.04 -18.28
N LEU A 77 -11.50 9.91 -17.91
CA LEU A 77 -11.12 9.52 -16.56
C LEU A 77 -11.66 10.55 -15.55
N PRO A 78 -12.32 10.11 -14.46
CA PRO A 78 -12.95 11.02 -13.52
C PRO A 78 -11.89 11.82 -12.76
N PHE A 79 -11.93 13.14 -12.92
CA PHE A 79 -11.00 14.09 -12.31
C PHE A 79 -11.77 15.33 -11.84
N GLU A 80 -11.91 15.47 -10.53
CA GLU A 80 -12.71 16.52 -9.89
C GLU A 80 -11.94 17.04 -8.66
N PRO A 81 -10.87 17.83 -8.87
CA PRO A 81 -10.13 18.44 -7.78
C PRO A 81 -11.03 19.41 -7.02
N GLY A 82 -11.06 19.27 -5.70
CA GLY A 82 -11.80 20.15 -4.80
C GLY A 82 -10.97 20.53 -3.57
N PRO A 83 -11.49 21.43 -2.72
CA PRO A 83 -10.87 21.73 -1.43
C PRO A 83 -10.86 20.48 -0.55
N LEU A 84 -9.81 20.34 0.26
CA LEU A 84 -9.77 19.27 1.28
C LEU A 84 -10.85 19.52 2.33
N PRO A 85 -11.57 18.47 2.79
CA PRO A 85 -12.57 18.61 3.85
C PRO A 85 -11.95 19.19 5.14
N VAL A 86 -12.67 20.12 5.76
CA VAL A 86 -12.35 20.61 7.11
C VAL A 86 -12.97 19.63 8.10
N VAL A 87 -12.13 18.91 8.85
CA VAL A 87 -12.56 17.86 9.78
C VAL A 87 -11.90 18.01 11.14
N ASP A 88 -12.61 17.60 12.20
CA ASP A 88 -12.09 17.55 13.57
C ASP A 88 -11.31 16.25 13.84
N SER A 89 -10.86 16.04 15.08
CA SER A 89 -10.07 14.86 15.44
C SER A 89 -10.85 13.55 15.54
N ARG A 90 -12.19 13.61 15.47
CA ARG A 90 -13.09 12.45 15.59
C ARG A 90 -13.63 12.00 14.24
N THR A 91 -13.34 12.74 13.17
CA THR A 91 -13.86 12.47 11.84
C THR A 91 -12.76 11.93 10.92
N VAL A 92 -13.05 10.85 10.21
CA VAL A 92 -12.17 10.33 9.15
C VAL A 92 -12.55 10.96 7.80
N ALA A 93 -11.58 11.44 7.05
CA ALA A 93 -11.79 11.89 5.67
C ALA A 93 -10.69 11.37 4.74
N LEU A 94 -11.10 11.04 3.52
CA LEU A 94 -10.21 10.60 2.45
C LEU A 94 -10.31 11.59 1.29
N THR A 95 -9.15 11.98 0.75
CA THR A 95 -9.06 12.66 -0.55
C THR A 95 -8.07 11.92 -1.43
N TRP A 96 -8.50 11.58 -2.65
CA TRP A 96 -7.65 10.82 -3.58
C TRP A 96 -6.76 11.75 -4.39
N ALA A 97 -5.44 11.71 -4.19
CA ALA A 97 -4.49 12.49 -5.01
C ALA A 97 -4.16 11.79 -6.35
N GLY A 98 -4.59 10.55 -6.53
CA GLY A 98 -4.33 9.69 -7.67
C GLY A 98 -3.38 8.54 -7.32
N HIS A 99 -3.45 7.46 -8.09
CA HIS A 99 -2.70 6.21 -7.89
C HIS A 99 -2.99 5.59 -6.52
N ALA A 100 -1.97 5.21 -5.76
CA ALA A 100 -2.07 4.81 -4.36
C ALA A 100 -1.90 5.98 -3.37
N SER A 101 -1.86 7.23 -3.88
CA SER A 101 -1.66 8.42 -3.05
C SER A 101 -2.95 8.98 -2.50
N TRP A 102 -3.10 8.92 -1.18
CA TRP A 102 -4.24 9.46 -0.45
C TRP A 102 -3.80 10.49 0.57
N VAL A 103 -4.64 11.52 0.75
CA VAL A 103 -4.63 12.36 1.94
C VAL A 103 -5.66 11.78 2.90
N VAL A 104 -5.20 11.19 4.00
CA VAL A 104 -6.04 10.56 5.01
C VAL A 104 -6.05 11.45 6.25
N ARG A 105 -7.22 11.97 6.61
CA ARG A 105 -7.45 12.64 7.88
C ARG A 105 -8.02 11.63 8.87
N ILE A 106 -7.33 11.38 9.97
CA ILE A 106 -7.73 10.38 10.97
C ILE A 106 -7.13 10.72 12.34
N GLY A 107 -7.94 10.71 13.40
CA GLY A 107 -7.48 11.02 14.76
C GLY A 107 -6.80 12.40 14.90
N GLY A 108 -7.20 13.37 14.08
CA GLY A 108 -6.58 14.69 14.00
C GLY A 108 -5.32 14.79 13.13
N LEU A 109 -4.74 13.67 12.70
CA LEU A 109 -3.56 13.64 11.84
C LEU A 109 -3.91 13.83 10.37
N THR A 110 -2.96 14.37 9.60
CA THR A 110 -2.89 14.30 8.13
C THR A 110 -1.82 13.28 7.73
N VAL A 111 -2.26 12.12 7.24
CA VAL A 111 -1.40 11.02 6.81
C VAL A 111 -1.40 10.94 5.28
N LEU A 112 -0.22 10.86 4.67
CA LEU A 112 -0.10 10.51 3.25
C LEU A 112 0.22 9.02 3.08
N THR A 113 -0.51 8.33 2.22
CA THR A 113 -0.16 6.97 1.76
C THR A 113 0.64 7.08 0.47
N ASP A 114 1.77 6.36 0.35
CA ASP A 114 2.54 6.20 -0.89
C ASP A 114 2.57 7.46 -1.79
N PRO A 115 3.09 8.61 -1.30
CA PRO A 115 2.84 9.88 -1.95
C PRO A 115 3.65 10.04 -3.25
N VAL A 116 2.95 10.21 -4.37
CA VAL A 116 3.51 10.45 -5.71
C VAL A 116 2.84 11.65 -6.37
N TRP A 117 3.47 12.82 -6.20
CA TRP A 117 3.12 14.08 -6.87
C TRP A 117 3.89 14.32 -8.17
N SER A 118 4.82 13.43 -8.52
CA SER A 118 5.59 13.54 -9.75
C SER A 118 4.71 13.38 -10.99
N ARG A 119 5.00 14.19 -12.03
CA ARG A 119 4.36 14.06 -13.36
C ARG A 119 4.67 12.72 -14.02
N LYS A 120 5.83 12.14 -13.72
CA LYS A 120 6.34 10.91 -14.34
C LYS A 120 7.11 10.12 -13.31
N ILE A 121 6.97 8.80 -13.36
CA ILE A 121 7.79 7.86 -12.61
C ILE A 121 8.75 7.14 -13.57
N LEU A 122 9.81 6.55 -13.03
CA LEU A 122 10.81 5.88 -13.87
C LEU A 122 10.17 4.68 -14.57
N GLY A 123 10.27 4.64 -15.91
CA GLY A 123 9.78 3.51 -16.72
C GLY A 123 8.38 3.69 -17.33
N THR A 124 7.63 4.74 -16.95
CA THR A 124 6.29 5.00 -17.52
C THR A 124 6.27 6.26 -18.38
N PRO A 125 5.21 6.47 -19.21
CA PRO A 125 4.82 7.79 -19.69
C PRO A 125 4.47 8.77 -18.54
N ALA A 126 4.16 10.03 -18.88
CA ALA A 126 3.58 10.96 -17.92
C ALA A 126 2.23 10.43 -17.41
N ARG A 127 1.85 10.82 -16.17
CA ARG A 127 0.54 10.47 -15.61
C ARG A 127 -0.60 10.96 -16.49
N MET A 128 -1.65 10.14 -16.59
CA MET A 128 -2.85 10.36 -17.41
C MET A 128 -3.74 11.47 -16.84
N THR A 129 -4.05 11.38 -15.54
CA THR A 129 -4.75 12.43 -14.79
C THR A 129 -3.74 13.32 -14.07
N PRO A 130 -3.99 14.62 -13.88
CA PRO A 130 -3.19 15.46 -12.98
C PRO A 130 -3.24 14.97 -11.53
N VAL A 131 -2.38 15.51 -10.66
CA VAL A 131 -2.47 15.25 -9.22
C VAL A 131 -3.78 15.85 -8.69
N GLY A 132 -4.57 15.07 -7.96
CA GLY A 132 -5.88 15.50 -7.46
C GLY A 132 -5.84 16.59 -6.39
N VAL A 133 -4.70 16.71 -5.70
CA VAL A 133 -4.50 17.72 -4.64
C VAL A 133 -3.22 18.48 -4.93
N ALA A 134 -3.33 19.81 -5.10
CA ALA A 134 -2.15 20.65 -5.22
C ALA A 134 -1.31 20.54 -3.95
N TRP A 135 0.01 20.42 -4.08
CA TRP A 135 0.88 20.24 -2.92
C TRP A 135 0.80 21.42 -1.93
N ASP A 136 0.72 22.64 -2.46
CA ASP A 136 0.67 23.85 -1.63
C ASP A 136 -0.71 24.03 -0.97
N ALA A 137 -1.70 23.20 -1.34
CA ALA A 137 -3.00 23.12 -0.68
C ALA A 137 -3.04 22.03 0.42
N LEU A 138 -1.98 21.23 0.58
CA LEU A 138 -1.91 20.26 1.66
C LEU A 138 -1.79 20.96 3.02
N PRO A 139 -2.52 20.52 4.05
CA PRO A 139 -2.21 20.81 5.44
C PRO A 139 -0.80 20.33 5.79
N ALA A 140 -0.33 20.70 6.98
CA ALA A 140 0.86 20.09 7.53
C ALA A 140 0.73 18.55 7.53
N VAL A 141 1.68 17.87 6.91
CA VAL A 141 1.71 16.41 6.83
C VAL A 141 2.32 15.88 8.13
N ASP A 142 1.50 15.22 8.95
CA ASP A 142 1.88 14.69 10.25
C ASP A 142 2.58 13.34 10.15
N ALA A 143 2.26 12.56 9.11
CA ALA A 143 2.89 11.27 8.86
C ALA A 143 2.83 10.85 7.40
N VAL A 144 3.74 9.96 7.01
CA VAL A 144 3.66 9.22 5.75
C VAL A 144 3.76 7.73 6.04
N VAL A 145 2.92 6.93 5.40
CA VAL A 145 3.03 5.47 5.37
C VAL A 145 3.48 5.03 3.99
N ILE A 146 4.39 4.05 3.96
CA ILE A 146 4.92 3.47 2.72
C ILE A 146 4.60 1.97 2.69
N SER A 147 3.92 1.50 1.64
CA SER A 147 3.57 0.09 1.47
C SER A 147 4.79 -0.74 1.07
N HIS A 148 5.55 -0.28 0.07
CA HIS A 148 6.70 -0.96 -0.49
C HIS A 148 7.57 0.02 -1.30
N ASN A 149 8.64 -0.50 -1.90
CA ASN A 149 9.68 0.35 -2.46
C ASN A 149 9.56 0.60 -3.98
N HIS A 150 8.50 0.23 -4.70
CA HIS A 150 8.43 0.51 -6.14
C HIS A 150 8.36 2.01 -6.45
N TYR A 151 8.67 2.39 -7.70
CA TYR A 151 8.83 3.79 -8.09
C TYR A 151 7.52 4.59 -8.06
N ASP A 152 6.40 3.91 -8.27
CA ASP A 152 5.04 4.43 -8.20
C ASP A 152 4.46 4.49 -6.78
N HIS A 153 5.18 3.99 -5.78
CA HIS A 153 4.76 4.06 -4.36
C HIS A 153 5.76 4.81 -3.48
N LEU A 154 7.02 4.91 -3.92
CA LEU A 154 8.09 5.58 -3.22
C LEU A 154 8.78 6.58 -4.16
N ASP A 155 8.20 7.78 -4.24
CA ASP A 155 8.64 8.85 -5.14
C ASP A 155 9.63 9.81 -4.45
N ALA A 156 10.89 9.80 -4.90
CA ALA A 156 11.93 10.60 -4.28
C ALA A 156 11.73 12.13 -4.42
N PRO A 157 11.34 12.67 -5.59
CA PRO A 157 10.99 14.09 -5.73
C PRO A 157 9.88 14.54 -4.77
N THR A 158 8.80 13.76 -4.65
CA THR A 158 7.71 14.08 -3.71
C THR A 158 8.19 14.10 -2.28
N LEU A 159 8.87 13.05 -1.83
CA LEU A 159 9.38 12.98 -0.46
C LEU A 159 10.40 14.08 -0.17
N ALA A 160 11.19 14.52 -1.15
CA ALA A 160 12.16 15.59 -0.96
C ALA A 160 11.52 16.92 -0.50
N ARG A 161 10.23 17.13 -0.76
CA ARG A 161 9.45 18.31 -0.38
C ARG A 161 9.00 18.32 1.08
N LEU A 162 9.03 17.17 1.77
CA LEU A 162 8.62 17.07 3.17
C LEU A 162 9.72 17.57 4.12
N PRO A 163 9.36 18.15 5.29
CA PRO A 163 10.30 18.35 6.38
C PRO A 163 11.05 17.05 6.72
N ARG A 164 12.34 17.15 7.06
CA ARG A 164 13.17 15.96 7.37
C ARG A 164 12.81 15.31 8.72
N ASP A 165 12.01 16.00 9.52
CA ASP A 165 11.48 15.51 10.79
C ASP A 165 10.03 15.03 10.67
N THR A 166 9.46 14.98 9.45
CA THR A 166 8.17 14.30 9.22
C THR A 166 8.29 12.83 9.60
N PRO A 167 7.42 12.30 10.49
CA PRO A 167 7.30 10.89 10.79
C PRO A 167 7.05 10.03 9.54
N LEU A 168 7.87 9.01 9.35
CA LEU A 168 7.77 8.05 8.27
C LEU A 168 7.62 6.65 8.84
N PHE A 169 6.56 5.96 8.45
CA PHE A 169 6.31 4.56 8.78
C PHE A 169 6.53 3.72 7.52
N VAL A 170 7.50 2.82 7.59
CA VAL A 170 8.01 2.14 6.40
C VAL A 170 8.22 0.65 6.64
N PRO A 171 8.24 -0.18 5.59
CA PRO A 171 8.50 -1.59 5.73
C PRO A 171 9.93 -1.85 6.24
N ALA A 172 10.09 -2.94 6.98
CA ALA A 172 11.38 -3.45 7.41
C ALA A 172 12.44 -3.44 6.29
N GLY A 173 13.64 -2.94 6.59
CA GLY A 173 14.76 -2.84 5.66
C GLY A 173 14.77 -1.59 4.76
N LEU A 174 13.74 -0.74 4.81
CA LEU A 174 13.65 0.45 3.95
C LEU A 174 14.24 1.73 4.56
N ALA A 175 14.49 1.82 5.87
CA ALA A 175 14.91 3.09 6.48
C ALA A 175 16.25 3.60 5.97
N ARG A 176 17.16 2.72 5.53
CA ARG A 176 18.43 3.16 4.93
C ARG A 176 18.22 4.07 3.73
N TRP A 177 17.14 3.86 2.96
CA TRP A 177 16.81 4.71 1.81
C TRP A 177 16.44 6.13 2.25
N PHE A 178 15.69 6.26 3.35
CA PHE A 178 15.24 7.53 3.93
C PHE A 178 16.34 8.26 4.70
N ARG A 179 17.12 7.55 5.52
CA ARG A 179 18.23 8.11 6.29
C ARG A 179 19.32 8.70 5.38
N ARG A 180 19.61 8.06 4.24
CA ARG A 180 20.49 8.64 3.19
C ARG A 180 19.97 9.95 2.62
N ARG A 181 18.66 10.20 2.72
CA ARG A 181 17.99 11.46 2.33
C ARG A 181 17.73 12.39 3.52
N ARG A 182 18.41 12.12 4.65
CA ARG A 182 18.42 12.94 5.87
C ARG A 182 17.13 12.95 6.69
N PHE A 183 16.17 12.08 6.39
CA PHE A 183 15.02 11.91 7.28
C PHE A 183 15.43 11.32 8.63
N ARG A 184 14.95 11.93 9.71
CA ARG A 184 15.35 11.60 11.08
C ARG A 184 14.35 10.71 11.81
N ARG A 185 13.07 10.85 11.52
CA ARG A 185 11.98 10.10 12.18
C ARG A 185 11.46 8.98 11.28
N VAL A 186 12.23 7.89 11.17
CA VAL A 186 11.88 6.73 10.33
C VAL A 186 11.68 5.50 11.22
N THR A 187 10.46 4.97 11.22
CA THR A 187 10.06 3.77 11.97
C THR A 187 9.88 2.61 11.01
N GLU A 188 10.67 1.54 11.19
CA GLU A 188 10.58 0.30 10.40
C GLU A 188 9.78 -0.77 11.14
N LEU A 189 8.80 -1.36 10.45
CA LEU A 189 7.96 -2.43 11.00
C LEU A 189 8.02 -3.69 10.13
N ASP A 190 8.10 -4.86 10.77
CA ASP A 190 7.73 -6.16 10.15
C ASP A 190 6.20 -6.29 10.17
N TRP A 191 5.70 -7.28 9.45
CA TRP A 191 4.29 -7.60 9.47
C TRP A 191 3.78 -7.88 10.88
N TRP A 192 2.56 -7.42 11.11
CA TRP A 192 1.84 -7.48 12.37
C TRP A 192 2.47 -6.67 13.49
N GLU A 193 3.50 -5.87 13.24
CA GLU A 193 3.98 -4.89 14.20
C GLU A 193 3.26 -3.55 14.01
N ALA A 194 3.30 -2.73 15.04
CA ALA A 194 2.67 -1.42 15.01
C ALA A 194 3.53 -0.35 15.65
N ALA A 195 3.17 0.89 15.42
CA ALA A 195 3.67 2.07 16.12
C ALA A 195 2.51 3.05 16.34
N GLU A 196 2.69 4.03 17.22
CA GLU A 196 1.63 5.00 17.55
C GLU A 196 2.16 6.43 17.51
N LEU A 197 1.36 7.34 16.96
CA LEU A 197 1.65 8.77 16.88
C LEU A 197 0.36 9.54 17.14
N GLY A 198 0.36 10.43 18.15
CA GLY A 198 -0.81 11.26 18.45
C GLY A 198 -2.08 10.46 18.77
N GLY A 199 -1.95 9.27 19.36
CA GLY A 199 -3.06 8.36 19.63
C GLY A 199 -3.56 7.57 18.42
N VAL A 200 -3.09 7.86 17.20
CA VAL A 200 -3.37 7.05 16.01
C VAL A 200 -2.37 5.90 15.95
N ARG A 201 -2.88 4.69 15.82
CA ARG A 201 -2.10 3.47 15.70
C ARG A 201 -1.89 3.12 14.22
N PHE A 202 -0.65 2.75 13.89
CA PHE A 202 -0.19 2.37 12.56
C PHE A 202 0.29 0.92 12.59
N ASP A 203 -0.52 -0.02 12.12
CA ASP A 203 -0.16 -1.44 12.01
C ASP A 203 0.29 -1.78 10.59
N PHE A 204 1.47 -2.38 10.46
CA PHE A 204 1.95 -2.86 9.16
C PHE A 204 1.48 -4.30 8.94
N VAL A 205 0.78 -4.58 7.83
CA VAL A 205 0.16 -5.90 7.57
C VAL A 205 0.69 -6.52 6.27
N PRO A 206 0.63 -7.85 6.11
CA PRO A 206 1.14 -8.53 4.91
C PRO A 206 0.37 -8.19 3.62
N ALA A 207 1.07 -8.40 2.49
CA ALA A 207 0.51 -8.34 1.15
C ALA A 207 1.12 -9.45 0.26
N HIS A 208 0.38 -9.86 -0.78
CA HIS A 208 0.89 -10.71 -1.86
C HIS A 208 1.64 -9.83 -2.87
N HIS A 209 2.88 -9.45 -2.56
CA HIS A 209 3.70 -8.62 -3.46
C HIS A 209 5.19 -8.89 -3.25
N TRP A 210 6.03 -7.95 -3.65
CA TRP A 210 7.48 -7.99 -3.54
C TRP A 210 8.05 -6.56 -3.55
N SER A 211 9.37 -6.42 -3.51
CA SER A 211 10.03 -5.12 -3.56
C SER A 211 11.24 -5.15 -4.50
N LYS A 212 11.45 -4.08 -5.26
CA LYS A 212 12.65 -3.84 -6.09
C LYS A 212 12.72 -2.41 -6.59
N ARG A 213 13.90 -1.79 -6.51
CA ARG A 213 14.17 -0.48 -7.14
C ARG A 213 15.37 -0.46 -8.06
N ARG A 214 16.32 -1.34 -7.82
CA ARG A 214 17.59 -1.45 -8.54
C ARG A 214 17.75 -2.87 -9.03
N LEU A 215 18.75 -3.09 -9.88
CA LEU A 215 18.99 -4.41 -10.45
C LEU A 215 19.33 -5.47 -9.39
N ASN A 216 19.90 -5.06 -8.24
CA ASN A 216 20.44 -5.96 -7.22
C ASN A 216 19.77 -5.83 -5.84
N ASP A 217 18.55 -5.30 -5.75
CA ASP A 217 17.85 -5.08 -4.48
C ASP A 217 16.47 -5.75 -4.35
N THR A 218 16.19 -6.73 -5.20
CA THR A 218 14.99 -7.57 -5.09
C THR A 218 14.81 -8.10 -3.67
N CYS A 219 13.66 -7.82 -3.07
CA CYS A 219 13.25 -8.20 -1.72
C CYS A 219 14.24 -7.78 -0.62
N ARG A 220 15.05 -6.72 -0.81
CA ARG A 220 15.94 -6.19 0.25
C ARG A 220 15.23 -5.31 1.27
N SER A 221 13.99 -4.92 0.99
CA SER A 221 13.04 -4.40 1.98
C SER A 221 11.76 -5.21 1.91
N LEU A 222 10.98 -5.18 2.98
CA LEU A 222 9.65 -5.78 3.03
C LEU A 222 8.64 -4.95 2.20
N TRP A 223 7.42 -5.47 2.10
CA TRP A 223 6.25 -4.89 1.41
C TRP A 223 4.99 -5.25 2.19
N GLY A 224 3.89 -4.51 2.06
CA GLY A 224 2.68 -4.76 2.83
C GLY A 224 1.66 -3.64 2.71
N GLY A 225 0.61 -3.72 3.53
CA GLY A 225 -0.38 -2.67 3.72
C GLY A 225 -0.30 -2.06 5.12
N TRP A 226 -1.20 -1.12 5.40
CA TRP A 226 -1.31 -0.43 6.68
C TRP A 226 -2.75 -0.45 7.19
N VAL A 227 -2.95 -0.74 8.48
CA VAL A 227 -4.21 -0.45 9.17
C VAL A 227 -3.96 0.75 10.09
N LEU A 228 -4.70 1.82 9.86
CA LEU A 228 -4.71 3.01 10.71
C LEU A 228 -5.93 2.93 11.62
N THR A 229 -5.71 3.00 12.94
CA THR A 229 -6.80 3.00 13.93
C THR A 229 -6.73 4.28 14.75
N ASP A 230 -7.81 5.06 14.79
CA ASP A 230 -7.89 6.26 15.60
C ASP A 230 -8.25 5.96 17.07
N PRO A 231 -8.18 6.96 17.98
CA PRO A 231 -8.57 6.77 19.38
C PRO A 231 -10.04 6.37 19.59
N GLY A 232 -10.92 6.68 18.64
CA GLY A 232 -12.34 6.29 18.64
C GLY A 232 -12.59 4.85 18.15
N GLY A 233 -11.56 4.17 17.63
CA GLY A 233 -11.65 2.83 17.07
C GLY A 233 -12.02 2.76 15.59
N GLN A 234 -12.11 3.88 14.88
CA GLN A 234 -12.33 3.92 13.43
C GLN A 234 -11.11 3.41 12.70
N ARG A 235 -11.31 2.61 11.64
CA ARG A 235 -10.23 1.92 10.94
C ARG A 235 -10.21 2.17 9.45
N VAL A 236 -9.03 2.56 8.97
CA VAL A 236 -8.71 2.67 7.53
C VAL A 236 -7.65 1.65 7.18
N TYR A 237 -7.97 0.73 6.28
CA TYR A 237 -7.01 -0.20 5.69
C TYR A 237 -6.52 0.32 4.36
N PHE A 238 -5.21 0.48 4.21
CA PHE A 238 -4.52 0.79 2.97
C PHE A 238 -3.73 -0.43 2.50
N ALA A 239 -4.16 -1.07 1.42
CA ALA A 239 -3.56 -2.34 0.99
C ALA A 239 -2.16 -2.23 0.38
N GLY A 240 -1.77 -1.04 -0.10
CA GLY A 240 -0.68 -0.94 -1.08
C GLY A 240 -0.98 -1.78 -2.32
N ASP A 241 0.07 -2.35 -2.91
CA ASP A 241 -0.05 -3.34 -3.98
C ASP A 241 -0.10 -4.75 -3.41
N THR A 242 -1.05 -5.53 -3.90
CA THR A 242 -1.21 -6.92 -3.51
C THR A 242 -1.98 -7.69 -4.57
N GLY A 243 -1.57 -8.94 -4.80
CA GLY A 243 -2.40 -9.96 -5.41
C GLY A 243 -3.51 -10.42 -4.46
N TYR A 244 -4.47 -11.16 -4.99
CA TYR A 244 -5.54 -11.75 -4.19
C TYR A 244 -5.05 -12.97 -3.41
N GLY A 245 -5.49 -13.11 -2.15
CA GLY A 245 -5.27 -14.33 -1.38
C GLY A 245 -5.59 -14.22 0.11
N HIS A 246 -5.11 -15.22 0.86
CA HIS A 246 -5.48 -15.49 2.26
C HIS A 246 -5.13 -14.37 3.25
N TRP A 247 -4.29 -13.40 2.88
CA TRP A 247 -3.97 -12.28 3.76
C TRP A 247 -5.20 -11.43 4.08
N PHE A 248 -6.14 -11.25 3.14
CA PHE A 248 -7.34 -10.42 3.37
C PHE A 248 -8.21 -10.94 4.50
N SER A 249 -8.57 -12.22 4.47
CA SER A 249 -9.34 -12.82 5.55
C SER A 249 -8.56 -12.79 6.87
N ARG A 250 -7.25 -13.08 6.86
CA ARG A 250 -6.42 -13.00 8.09
C ARG A 250 -6.35 -11.59 8.68
N ILE A 251 -6.29 -10.56 7.83
CA ILE A 251 -6.36 -9.15 8.25
C ILE A 251 -7.74 -8.86 8.84
N GLY A 252 -8.83 -9.23 8.17
CA GLY A 252 -10.20 -9.02 8.65
C GLY A 252 -10.47 -9.67 10.02
N HIS A 253 -9.98 -10.90 10.25
CA HIS A 253 -10.08 -11.56 11.55
C HIS A 253 -9.28 -10.86 12.65
N ARG A 254 -8.14 -10.24 12.32
CA ARG A 254 -7.28 -9.55 13.30
C ARG A 254 -7.74 -8.13 13.59
N TYR A 255 -8.39 -7.49 12.63
CA TYR A 255 -8.87 -6.11 12.70
C TYR A 255 -10.36 -6.07 12.35
N PRO A 256 -11.26 -6.60 13.21
CA PRO A 256 -12.69 -6.63 12.91
C PRO A 256 -13.27 -5.21 12.83
N GLY A 257 -14.16 -4.95 11.88
CA GLY A 257 -14.78 -3.62 11.72
C GLY A 257 -13.83 -2.61 11.07
N ILE A 258 -13.29 -2.95 9.89
CA ILE A 258 -12.61 -1.98 9.02
C ILE A 258 -13.68 -1.08 8.41
N ASP A 259 -13.63 0.23 8.65
CA ASP A 259 -14.62 1.16 8.09
C ASP A 259 -14.36 1.41 6.61
N LEU A 260 -13.11 1.62 6.22
CA LEU A 260 -12.68 1.94 4.86
C LEU A 260 -11.54 1.03 4.43
N ALA A 261 -11.71 0.30 3.31
CA ALA A 261 -10.64 -0.48 2.69
C ALA A 261 -10.23 0.12 1.35
N LEU A 262 -9.05 0.72 1.30
CA LEU A 262 -8.41 1.25 0.09
C LEU A 262 -7.73 0.09 -0.63
N LEU A 263 -8.30 -0.32 -1.77
CA LEU A 263 -7.91 -1.53 -2.49
C LEU A 263 -7.50 -1.22 -3.94
N PRO A 264 -6.36 -1.76 -4.41
CA PRO A 264 -5.92 -1.56 -5.79
C PRO A 264 -6.85 -2.29 -6.75
N ILE A 265 -7.22 -1.62 -7.86
CA ILE A 265 -8.03 -2.21 -8.92
C ILE A 265 -7.40 -2.09 -10.32
N GLY A 266 -6.19 -1.52 -10.43
CA GLY A 266 -5.44 -1.39 -11.67
C GLY A 266 -4.20 -2.28 -11.70
N ALA A 267 -3.39 -2.16 -12.76
CA ALA A 267 -2.14 -2.90 -12.92
C ALA A 267 -2.29 -4.42 -12.94
N TYR A 268 -3.37 -4.93 -13.54
CA TYR A 268 -3.71 -6.36 -13.48
C TYR A 268 -3.55 -7.11 -14.81
N ASP A 269 -3.41 -6.44 -15.96
CA ASP A 269 -3.32 -7.11 -17.26
C ASP A 269 -1.90 -7.10 -17.89
N PRO A 270 -1.36 -8.24 -18.36
CA PRO A 270 -1.99 -9.55 -18.49
C PRO A 270 -2.06 -10.36 -17.19
N ARG A 271 -3.22 -10.99 -16.92
CA ARG A 271 -3.45 -11.79 -15.70
C ARG A 271 -2.41 -12.90 -15.47
N TRP A 272 -1.92 -13.56 -16.51
CA TRP A 272 -0.93 -14.63 -16.36
C TRP A 272 0.42 -14.14 -15.77
N TRP A 273 0.69 -12.84 -15.84
CA TRP A 273 1.89 -12.20 -15.30
C TRP A 273 1.61 -11.49 -13.97
N LEU A 274 0.47 -10.79 -13.86
CA LEU A 274 0.21 -9.85 -12.75
C LEU A 274 -0.66 -10.44 -11.63
N ARG A 275 -1.32 -11.59 -11.83
CA ARG A 275 -2.29 -12.12 -10.85
C ARG A 275 -1.75 -12.34 -9.44
N ASP A 276 -0.48 -12.71 -9.31
CA ASP A 276 0.12 -13.05 -8.02
C ASP A 276 0.53 -11.82 -7.22
N VAL A 277 0.49 -10.63 -7.84
CA VAL A 277 1.01 -9.37 -7.30
C VAL A 277 0.02 -8.20 -7.38
N HIS A 278 -1.01 -8.30 -8.22
CA HIS A 278 -2.08 -7.31 -8.34
C HIS A 278 -3.46 -7.96 -8.42
N CYS A 279 -4.37 -7.51 -7.55
CA CYS A 279 -5.79 -7.76 -7.67
C CYS A 279 -6.33 -7.20 -8.99
N ASN A 280 -7.24 -7.92 -9.63
CA ASN A 280 -8.17 -7.30 -10.58
C ASN A 280 -9.38 -6.70 -9.83
N PRO A 281 -10.28 -5.98 -10.52
CA PRO A 281 -11.44 -5.34 -9.89
C PRO A 281 -12.38 -6.31 -9.15
N GLU A 282 -12.64 -7.50 -9.70
CA GLU A 282 -13.50 -8.51 -9.07
C GLU A 282 -12.87 -9.08 -7.79
N GLU A 283 -11.57 -9.37 -7.84
CA GLU A 283 -10.78 -9.81 -6.68
C GLU A 283 -10.72 -8.73 -5.60
N ALA A 284 -10.68 -7.45 -5.97
CA ALA A 284 -10.72 -6.36 -5.01
C ALA A 284 -12.08 -6.27 -4.30
N VAL A 285 -13.19 -6.50 -5.00
CA VAL A 285 -14.53 -6.61 -4.36
C VAL A 285 -14.59 -7.81 -3.41
N GLN A 286 -14.04 -8.95 -3.82
CA GLN A 286 -13.97 -10.13 -2.94
C GLN A 286 -13.08 -9.86 -1.72
N ALA A 287 -11.93 -9.19 -1.90
CA ALA A 287 -11.04 -8.82 -0.82
C ALA A 287 -11.72 -7.91 0.21
N ALA A 288 -12.54 -6.95 -0.23
CA ALA A 288 -13.34 -6.11 0.67
C ALA A 288 -14.26 -6.94 1.58
N ARG A 289 -14.88 -8.00 1.03
CA ARG A 289 -15.72 -8.94 1.78
C ARG A 289 -14.92 -9.77 2.76
N ASP A 290 -13.79 -10.32 2.32
CA ASP A 290 -12.91 -11.15 3.16
C ASP A 290 -12.33 -10.36 4.33
N LEU A 291 -12.06 -9.08 4.13
CA LEU A 291 -11.66 -8.13 5.19
C LEU A 291 -12.79 -7.84 6.19
N GLY A 292 -14.05 -8.09 5.83
CA GLY A 292 -15.21 -7.58 6.56
C GLY A 292 -15.27 -6.05 6.57
N ALA A 293 -14.77 -5.41 5.52
CA ALA A 293 -14.76 -3.96 5.41
C ALA A 293 -16.18 -3.44 5.15
N ARG A 294 -16.57 -2.37 5.85
CA ARG A 294 -17.87 -1.73 5.64
C ARG A 294 -17.96 -1.08 4.26
N ARG A 295 -16.85 -0.50 3.79
CA ARG A 295 -16.78 0.23 2.53
C ARG A 295 -15.50 -0.06 1.78
N MET A 296 -15.59 -0.08 0.46
CA MET A 296 -14.46 -0.24 -0.44
C MET A 296 -14.13 1.08 -1.11
N VAL A 297 -12.85 1.42 -1.16
CA VAL A 297 -12.33 2.64 -1.79
C VAL A 297 -11.32 2.23 -2.87
N PRO A 298 -11.74 2.14 -4.15
CA PRO A 298 -10.84 1.76 -5.25
C PRO A 298 -9.66 2.73 -5.42
N MET A 299 -8.47 2.19 -5.68
CA MET A 299 -7.24 2.99 -5.93
C MET A 299 -6.32 2.30 -6.97
N HIS A 300 -5.12 2.86 -7.20
CA HIS A 300 -4.09 2.33 -8.11
C HIS A 300 -4.50 2.30 -9.60
N TRP A 301 -5.47 3.11 -9.98
CA TRP A 301 -5.94 3.23 -11.37
C TRP A 301 -6.01 4.71 -11.80
N ALA A 302 -6.39 4.97 -13.05
CA ALA A 302 -6.56 6.31 -13.65
C ALA A 302 -5.34 7.24 -13.65
N THR A 303 -4.15 6.77 -13.24
CA THR A 303 -3.01 7.67 -12.98
C THR A 303 -1.79 7.36 -13.83
N PHE A 304 -1.19 6.19 -13.71
CA PHE A 304 -0.05 5.78 -14.55
C PHE A 304 -0.44 4.59 -15.43
N LEU A 305 0.16 4.52 -16.62
CA LEU A 305 0.06 3.35 -17.51
C LEU A 305 1.11 2.31 -17.06
N LEU A 306 0.68 1.30 -16.30
CA LEU A 306 1.55 0.27 -15.71
C LEU A 306 1.41 -1.12 -16.35
N SER A 307 0.40 -1.30 -17.19
CA SER A 307 -0.12 -2.59 -17.63
C SER A 307 -1.00 -2.40 -18.87
N ALA A 308 -1.54 -3.50 -19.39
CA ALA A 308 -2.23 -3.52 -20.68
C ALA A 308 -3.74 -3.20 -20.62
N GLU A 309 -4.36 -3.09 -19.44
CA GLU A 309 -5.82 -2.89 -19.38
C GLU A 309 -6.27 -1.53 -19.97
N PRO A 310 -7.44 -1.45 -20.62
CA PRO A 310 -8.00 -0.18 -21.05
C PRO A 310 -8.21 0.78 -19.86
N VAL A 311 -7.97 2.08 -20.06
CA VAL A 311 -7.84 3.04 -18.95
C VAL A 311 -9.13 3.20 -18.11
N MET A 312 -10.30 3.00 -18.72
CA MET A 312 -11.61 3.05 -18.07
C MET A 312 -12.08 1.68 -17.55
N GLU A 313 -11.45 0.58 -17.97
CA GLU A 313 -11.87 -0.77 -17.62
C GLU A 313 -11.90 -1.04 -16.10
N PRO A 314 -10.89 -0.62 -15.30
CA PRO A 314 -10.91 -0.82 -13.85
C PRO A 314 -12.20 -0.31 -13.19
N LEU A 315 -12.64 0.91 -13.53
CA LEU A 315 -13.84 1.52 -12.95
C LEU A 315 -15.11 0.77 -13.37
N THR A 316 -15.23 0.44 -14.64
CA THR A 316 -16.40 -0.28 -15.17
C THR A 316 -16.52 -1.63 -14.49
N ARG A 317 -15.42 -2.39 -14.42
CA ARG A 317 -15.40 -3.73 -13.82
C ARG A 317 -15.64 -3.71 -12.32
N VAL A 318 -15.06 -2.77 -11.56
CA VAL A 318 -15.29 -2.72 -10.10
C VAL A 318 -16.74 -2.40 -9.79
N ARG A 319 -17.37 -1.48 -10.56
CA ARG A 319 -18.81 -1.15 -10.40
C ARG A 319 -19.69 -2.36 -10.70
N THR A 320 -19.44 -3.04 -11.81
CA THR A 320 -20.19 -4.25 -12.17
C THR A 320 -20.00 -5.38 -11.16
N ALA A 321 -18.78 -5.58 -10.67
CA ALA A 321 -18.48 -6.59 -9.66
C ALA A 321 -19.17 -6.27 -8.32
N TRP A 322 -19.15 -5.00 -7.91
CA TRP A 322 -19.82 -4.52 -6.70
C TRP A 322 -21.33 -4.73 -6.75
N GLU A 323 -21.97 -4.31 -7.85
CA GLU A 323 -23.40 -4.49 -8.11
C GLU A 323 -23.81 -5.96 -8.07
N LYS A 324 -23.08 -6.85 -8.77
CA LYS A 324 -23.33 -8.30 -8.77
C LYS A 324 -23.22 -8.93 -7.39
N SER A 325 -22.46 -8.30 -6.49
CA SER A 325 -22.29 -8.79 -5.13
C SER A 325 -23.49 -8.42 -4.23
N GLY A 326 -24.35 -7.48 -4.66
CA GLY A 326 -25.51 -7.03 -3.89
C GLY A 326 -25.16 -6.16 -2.67
N LEU A 327 -23.97 -5.54 -2.67
CA LEU A 327 -23.59 -4.56 -1.66
C LEU A 327 -24.22 -3.19 -1.95
N PRO A 328 -24.49 -2.36 -0.93
CA PRO A 328 -25.04 -1.02 -1.12
C PRO A 328 -24.14 -0.16 -2.00
N ARG A 329 -24.70 0.60 -2.94
CA ARG A 329 -23.93 1.42 -3.89
C ARG A 329 -23.13 2.50 -3.18
N GLU A 330 -23.70 3.06 -2.12
CA GLU A 330 -23.12 4.10 -1.28
C GLU A 330 -21.84 3.68 -0.55
N ASP A 331 -21.63 2.38 -0.38
CA ASP A 331 -20.46 1.77 0.28
C ASP A 331 -19.30 1.50 -0.70
N LEU A 332 -19.51 1.67 -2.00
CA LEU A 332 -18.43 1.79 -2.98
C LEU A 332 -18.04 3.26 -3.14
N TRP A 333 -16.86 3.63 -2.65
CA TRP A 333 -16.32 4.98 -2.72
C TRP A 333 -15.35 5.12 -3.89
N ASP A 334 -15.88 4.96 -5.10
CA ASP A 334 -15.18 5.08 -6.38
C ASP A 334 -14.96 6.56 -6.78
N LEU A 335 -14.21 7.28 -5.95
CA LEU A 335 -13.99 8.72 -6.07
C LEU A 335 -13.27 9.10 -7.38
N PRO A 336 -13.56 10.27 -7.96
CA PRO A 336 -12.70 10.88 -8.97
C PRO A 336 -11.34 11.24 -8.38
N VAL A 337 -10.29 11.33 -9.20
CA VAL A 337 -9.01 11.90 -8.75
C VAL A 337 -9.25 13.35 -8.32
N GLY A 338 -8.88 13.69 -7.09
CA GLY A 338 -9.15 14.97 -6.43
C GLY A 338 -10.43 14.99 -5.58
N GLY A 339 -11.29 13.97 -5.75
CA GLY A 339 -12.51 13.80 -4.97
C GLY A 339 -12.22 13.47 -3.51
N SER A 340 -13.13 13.92 -2.64
CA SER A 340 -13.05 13.71 -1.19
C SER A 340 -14.33 13.09 -0.66
N ARG A 341 -14.23 12.30 0.41
CA ARG A 341 -15.38 11.82 1.17
C ARG A 341 -15.07 11.74 2.66
N VAL A 342 -16.08 12.04 3.46
CA VAL A 342 -16.01 12.05 4.92
C VAL A 342 -16.78 10.85 5.43
N LEU A 343 -16.20 10.13 6.38
CA LEU A 343 -16.87 9.08 7.12
C LEU A 343 -17.72 9.74 8.20
N GLU A 344 -19.03 9.73 7.99
CA GLU A 344 -20.00 10.17 9.00
C GLU A 344 -20.12 9.08 10.08
N VAL A 345 -20.08 9.51 11.35
CA VAL A 345 -20.09 8.66 12.55
C VAL A 345 -21.50 8.16 12.86
#